data_AF-A0A9E5NW31-F1
#
_entry.id   AF-A0A9E5NW31-F1
#
_cell.length_a   1.000
_cell.length_b   1.000
_cell.length_c   1.000
_cell.angle_alpha   90.00
_cell.angle_beta   90.00
_cell.angle_gamma   90.00
#
_symmetry.space_group_name_H-M   'P 1'
#
loop_
_entity.id
_entity.type
_entity.pdbx_description
1 polymer ?
#
loop_
_entity_poly.entity_id
_entity_poly.type
_entity_poly.pdbx_seq_one_letter_code
_entity_poly.pdbx_strand_id
1 'polypeptide(L)'
;MMMADDQIRGDAAAPEGADRRGFLKTASRAAMAAGLVGGYGSFAAVAGRFLYPAKSDEVMWQFVTEVDGIRVGEAIRYRGPSGETINITRRSREGDADDFIALSSTCPHLGCQVRWEEQNDRFFCPCHNGVFDPTGRAIAGPPGEAGQFLGRYDLKVEGGILHIAVPPPRFGAAQGGVIEDDEPICGPGHDPCLAGRFRGDNSEV
;
A
#
# COMPACT_ATOMS: atom_id res chain seq x y z
N MET A 1 44.52 -90.92 27.97
CA MET A 1 44.38 -89.96 29.09
C MET A 1 43.95 -88.64 28.49
N MET A 2 42.84 -88.09 28.99
CA MET A 2 42.23 -86.82 28.61
C MET A 2 43.26 -85.70 28.40
N MET A 3 43.05 -84.85 27.40
CA MET A 3 42.56 -83.48 27.60
C MET A 3 42.22 -82.91 26.22
N ALA A 4 40.93 -82.63 26.02
CA ALA A 4 40.48 -81.66 25.05
C ALA A 4 40.87 -80.26 25.57
N ASP A 5 41.45 -79.43 24.71
CA ASP A 5 41.42 -77.99 24.90
C ASP A 5 41.28 -77.34 23.52
N ASP A 6 40.01 -77.08 23.20
CA ASP A 6 39.52 -76.39 22.01
C ASP A 6 39.87 -74.91 22.15
N GLN A 7 41.03 -74.54 21.63
CA GLN A 7 41.48 -73.14 21.56
C GLN A 7 40.58 -72.38 20.58
N ILE A 8 39.64 -71.65 21.18
CA ILE A 8 38.87 -70.52 20.63
C ILE A 8 39.67 -69.81 19.53
N ARG A 9 39.30 -70.07 18.28
CA ARG A 9 39.68 -69.23 17.15
C ARG A 9 39.03 -67.88 17.37
N GLY A 10 39.86 -66.87 17.57
CA GLY A 10 39.44 -65.47 17.62
C GLY A 10 38.66 -65.12 16.36
N ASP A 11 37.44 -64.62 16.57
CA ASP A 11 36.64 -63.95 15.57
C ASP A 11 37.39 -62.67 15.15
N ALA A 12 38.23 -62.79 14.13
CA ALA A 12 38.79 -61.66 13.43
C ALA A 12 37.62 -60.86 12.84
N ALA A 13 37.42 -59.65 13.37
CA ALA A 13 36.50 -58.66 12.83
C ALA A 13 36.78 -58.48 11.34
N ALA A 14 35.90 -59.02 10.49
CA ALA A 14 35.88 -58.69 9.09
C ALA A 14 35.56 -57.18 8.96
N PRO A 15 36.25 -56.42 8.11
CA PRO A 15 35.89 -55.03 7.88
C PRO A 15 34.51 -55.03 7.21
N GLU A 16 33.49 -54.51 7.90
CA GLU A 16 32.13 -54.41 7.39
C GLU A 16 32.11 -53.50 6.15
N GLY A 17 32.18 -54.12 4.97
CA GLY A 17 31.72 -53.51 3.74
C GLY A 17 30.23 -53.23 3.87
N ALA A 18 29.85 -51.96 3.77
CA ALA A 18 28.49 -51.47 3.98
C ALA A 18 27.41 -52.38 3.36
N ASP A 19 26.52 -52.91 4.20
CA ASP A 19 25.39 -53.76 3.82
C ASP A 19 24.52 -53.09 2.73
N ARG A 20 24.17 -53.81 1.66
CA ARG A 20 23.34 -53.33 0.53
C ARG A 20 22.02 -52.74 1.01
N ARG A 21 21.44 -53.36 2.05
CA ARG A 21 20.19 -52.88 2.67
C ARG A 21 20.41 -51.56 3.43
N GLY A 22 21.55 -51.41 4.09
CA GLY A 22 21.97 -50.16 4.71
C GLY A 22 22.11 -49.04 3.67
N PHE A 23 22.79 -49.33 2.56
CA PHE A 23 22.93 -48.39 1.45
C PHE A 23 21.57 -47.93 0.89
N LEU A 24 20.66 -48.85 0.57
CA LEU A 24 19.33 -48.51 0.03
C LEU A 24 18.47 -47.71 1.02
N LYS A 25 18.57 -47.99 2.33
CA LYS A 25 17.86 -47.21 3.36
C LYS A 25 18.40 -45.79 3.46
N THR A 26 19.71 -45.61 3.40
CA THR A 26 20.34 -44.29 3.46
C THR A 26 20.03 -43.49 2.18
N ALA A 27 20.16 -44.11 1.00
CA ALA A 27 19.85 -43.48 -0.28
C ALA A 27 18.38 -43.07 -0.38
N SER A 28 17.43 -43.93 0.02
CA SER A 28 16.00 -43.59 -0.02
C SER A 28 15.63 -42.48 0.96
N ARG A 29 16.19 -42.47 2.18
CA ARG A 29 16.02 -41.38 3.14
C ARG A 29 16.57 -40.06 2.61
N ALA A 30 17.76 -40.08 2.00
CA ALA A 30 18.35 -38.91 1.39
C ALA A 30 17.49 -38.37 0.23
N ALA A 31 16.96 -39.26 -0.63
CA ALA A 31 16.07 -38.86 -1.72
C ALA A 31 14.75 -38.25 -1.22
N MET A 32 14.12 -38.85 -0.21
CA MET A 32 12.90 -38.31 0.41
C MET A 32 13.16 -36.97 1.10
N ALA A 33 14.27 -36.84 1.82
CA ALA A 33 14.66 -35.59 2.46
C ALA A 33 14.91 -34.48 1.42
N ALA A 34 15.64 -34.80 0.35
CA ALA A 34 15.88 -33.85 -0.75
C ALA A 34 14.56 -33.44 -1.43
N GLY A 35 13.65 -34.38 -1.68
CA GLY A 35 12.33 -34.11 -2.25
C GLY A 35 11.47 -33.23 -1.35
N LEU A 36 11.44 -33.50 -0.04
CA LEU A 36 10.71 -32.68 0.93
C LEU A 36 11.29 -31.27 1.04
N VAL A 37 12.61 -31.14 1.18
CA VAL A 37 13.27 -29.83 1.27
C VAL A 37 13.08 -29.04 -0.02
N GLY A 38 13.26 -29.67 -1.19
CA GLY A 38 13.05 -29.02 -2.48
C GLY A 38 11.59 -28.61 -2.69
N GLY A 39 10.63 -29.49 -2.38
CA GLY A 39 9.21 -29.24 -2.54
C GLY A 39 8.68 -28.16 -1.59
N TYR A 40 8.85 -28.35 -0.28
CA TYR A 40 8.39 -27.39 0.73
C TYR A 40 9.17 -26.08 0.66
N GLY A 41 10.47 -26.13 0.39
CA GLY A 41 11.29 -24.92 0.22
C GLY A 41 10.82 -24.09 -0.97
N SER A 42 10.57 -24.71 -2.13
CA SER A 42 10.07 -24.01 -3.31
C SER A 42 8.67 -23.46 -3.08
N PHE A 43 7.77 -24.25 -2.50
CA PHE A 43 6.42 -23.80 -2.16
C PHE A 43 6.45 -22.62 -1.19
N ALA A 44 7.25 -22.70 -0.12
CA ALA A 44 7.40 -21.61 0.85
C ALA A 44 7.97 -20.34 0.20
N ALA A 45 8.92 -20.46 -0.73
CA ALA A 45 9.46 -19.32 -1.45
C ALA A 45 8.41 -18.65 -2.35
N VAL A 46 7.64 -19.44 -3.10
CA VAL A 46 6.58 -18.93 -3.98
C VAL A 46 5.43 -18.34 -3.16
N ALA A 47 4.95 -19.06 -2.14
CA ALA A 47 3.91 -18.59 -1.24
C ALA A 47 4.34 -17.32 -0.50
N GLY A 48 5.59 -17.26 -0.05
CA GLY A 48 6.19 -16.08 0.57
C GLY A 48 6.18 -14.88 -0.37
N ARG A 49 6.62 -15.05 -1.61
CA ARG A 49 6.62 -13.96 -2.61
C ARG A 49 5.22 -13.53 -3.03
N PHE A 50 4.25 -14.44 -3.01
CA PHE A 50 2.85 -14.13 -3.29
C PHE A 50 2.19 -13.36 -2.14
N LEU A 51 2.38 -13.82 -0.90
CA LEU A 51 1.80 -13.20 0.30
C LEU A 51 2.47 -11.86 0.66
N TYR A 52 3.76 -11.73 0.35
CA TYR A 52 4.56 -10.54 0.60
C TYR A 52 5.18 -10.07 -0.71
N PRO A 53 4.38 -9.48 -1.61
CA PRO A 53 4.92 -8.89 -2.83
C PRO A 53 5.92 -7.79 -2.47
N ALA A 54 7.03 -7.74 -3.18
CA ALA A 54 7.99 -6.65 -3.01
C ALA A 54 7.32 -5.31 -3.34
N LYS A 55 7.48 -4.32 -2.46
CA LYS A 55 7.11 -2.94 -2.78
C LYS A 55 8.09 -2.44 -3.84
N SER A 56 7.59 -1.79 -4.89
CA SER A 56 8.42 -1.07 -5.85
C SER A 56 8.54 0.39 -5.38
N ASP A 57 9.76 0.89 -5.30
CA ASP A 57 10.04 2.31 -5.07
C ASP A 57 10.03 3.10 -6.39
N GLU A 58 9.59 2.46 -7.47
CA GLU A 58 9.38 3.12 -8.76
C GLU A 58 8.26 4.15 -8.65
N VAL A 59 8.60 5.38 -9.02
CA VAL A 59 7.68 6.51 -9.09
C VAL A 59 7.62 7.03 -10.53
N MET A 60 6.46 7.52 -10.91
CA MET A 60 6.18 8.20 -12.16
C MET A 60 5.73 9.62 -11.85
N TRP A 61 6.31 10.59 -12.55
CA TRP A 61 5.86 11.97 -12.48
C TRP A 61 4.61 12.15 -13.34
N GLN A 62 3.53 12.61 -12.74
CA GLN A 62 2.29 12.91 -13.45
C GLN A 62 1.94 14.39 -13.33
N PHE A 63 1.46 14.94 -14.44
CA PHE A 63 0.82 16.25 -14.48
C PHE A 63 -0.40 16.28 -13.56
N VAL A 64 -0.52 17.31 -12.74
CA VAL A 64 -1.72 17.55 -11.92
C VAL A 64 -2.51 18.72 -12.49
N THR A 65 -1.91 19.92 -12.49
CA THR A 65 -2.55 21.18 -12.90
C THR A 65 -1.47 22.26 -13.08
N GLU A 66 -1.87 23.44 -13.53
CA GLU A 66 -1.04 24.64 -13.51
C GLU A 66 -0.96 25.22 -12.09
N VAL A 67 0.16 25.86 -11.74
CA VAL A 67 0.40 26.43 -10.40
C VAL A 67 -0.69 27.43 -9.99
N ASP A 68 -1.23 28.18 -10.95
CA ASP A 68 -2.28 29.17 -10.71
C ASP A 68 -3.69 28.57 -10.62
N GLY A 69 -3.84 27.27 -10.91
CA GLY A 69 -5.09 26.52 -10.78
C GLY A 69 -5.50 26.26 -9.32
N ILE A 70 -4.63 26.52 -8.35
CA ILE A 70 -4.91 26.38 -6.91
C ILE A 70 -4.62 27.71 -6.22
N ARG A 71 -5.60 28.27 -5.51
CA ARG A 71 -5.39 29.48 -4.71
C ARG A 71 -4.71 29.15 -3.38
N VAL A 72 -4.04 30.12 -2.79
CA VAL A 72 -3.43 29.93 -1.46
C VAL A 72 -4.51 29.68 -0.41
N GLY A 73 -4.36 28.61 0.36
CA GLY A 73 -5.33 28.13 1.34
C GLY A 73 -6.36 27.15 0.78
N GLU A 74 -6.44 27.02 -0.54
CA GLU A 74 -7.29 26.05 -1.23
C GLU A 74 -6.57 24.70 -1.37
N ALA A 75 -7.36 23.65 -1.56
CA ALA A 75 -6.85 22.33 -1.89
C ALA A 75 -7.61 21.74 -3.07
N ILE A 76 -6.90 20.95 -3.87
CA ILE A 76 -7.53 20.06 -4.85
C ILE A 76 -7.32 18.61 -4.43
N ARG A 77 -8.24 17.74 -4.81
CA ARG A 77 -8.07 16.30 -4.64
C ARG A 77 -7.67 15.69 -5.98
N TYR A 78 -6.53 15.02 -5.99
CA TYR A 78 -5.99 14.33 -7.16
C TYR A 78 -6.11 12.82 -6.96
N ARG A 79 -6.58 12.11 -7.98
CA ARG A 79 -6.61 10.65 -8.05
C ARG A 79 -5.44 10.19 -8.92
N GLY A 80 -4.52 9.46 -8.33
CA GLY A 80 -3.40 8.87 -9.05
C GLY A 80 -3.83 7.65 -9.88
N PRO A 81 -2.98 7.22 -10.83
CA PRO A 81 -3.28 6.14 -11.76
C PRO A 81 -3.37 4.77 -11.08
N SER A 82 -2.79 4.60 -9.88
CA SER A 82 -2.93 3.38 -9.09
C SER A 82 -4.14 3.39 -8.14
N GLY A 83 -4.98 4.44 -8.20
CA GLY A 83 -6.22 4.58 -7.44
C GLY A 83 -6.06 5.31 -6.10
N GLU A 84 -4.85 5.69 -5.72
CA GLU A 84 -4.58 6.55 -4.58
C GLU A 84 -5.25 7.91 -4.73
N THR A 85 -5.71 8.47 -3.62
CA THR A 85 -6.31 9.81 -3.57
C THR A 85 -5.46 10.69 -2.68
N ILE A 86 -5.16 11.88 -3.17
CA ILE A 86 -4.17 12.79 -2.61
C ILE A 86 -4.79 14.18 -2.53
N ASN A 87 -4.70 14.82 -1.37
CA ASN A 87 -5.02 16.24 -1.22
C ASN A 87 -3.75 17.05 -1.48
N ILE A 88 -3.85 18.04 -2.37
CA ILE A 88 -2.76 18.95 -2.71
C ILE A 88 -3.19 20.34 -2.26
N THR A 89 -2.55 20.87 -1.22
CA THR A 89 -2.83 22.20 -0.67
C THR A 89 -1.77 23.20 -1.11
N ARG A 90 -2.17 24.44 -1.37
CA ARG A 90 -1.23 25.54 -1.61
C ARG A 90 -1.06 26.42 -0.36
N ARG A 91 0.18 26.64 0.06
CA ARG A 91 0.59 27.31 1.30
C ARG A 91 1.17 28.71 1.07
N SER A 92 1.86 28.93 -0.05
CA SER A 92 2.50 30.22 -0.39
C SER A 92 2.23 30.63 -1.84
N ARG A 93 2.70 31.82 -2.22
CA ARG A 93 2.54 32.45 -3.54
C ARG A 93 3.84 32.51 -4.36
N GLU A 94 4.92 31.88 -3.91
CA GLU A 94 6.25 31.98 -4.55
C GLU A 94 6.28 31.28 -5.92
N GLY A 95 5.41 30.29 -6.13
CA GLY A 95 5.25 29.53 -7.37
C GLY A 95 6.12 28.28 -7.45
N ASP A 96 6.86 27.95 -6.39
CA ASP A 96 7.77 26.81 -6.31
C ASP A 96 7.07 25.56 -5.76
N ALA A 97 7.73 24.39 -5.85
CA ALA A 97 7.17 23.15 -5.33
C ALA A 97 6.94 23.17 -3.81
N ASP A 98 7.76 23.92 -3.06
CA ASP A 98 7.65 24.07 -1.61
C ASP A 98 6.42 24.88 -1.17
N ASP A 99 5.78 25.60 -2.11
CA ASP A 99 4.48 26.23 -1.87
C ASP A 99 3.38 25.20 -1.66
N PHE A 100 3.58 23.97 -2.15
CA PHE A 100 2.56 22.96 -2.19
C PHE A 100 2.87 21.81 -1.25
N ILE A 101 1.81 21.24 -0.69
CA ILE A 101 1.90 20.05 0.15
C ILE A 101 0.93 19.02 -0.41
N ALA A 102 1.47 17.89 -0.86
CA ALA A 102 0.69 16.73 -1.30
C ALA A 102 0.66 15.66 -0.21
N LEU A 103 -0.52 15.39 0.32
CA LEU A 103 -0.75 14.43 1.40
C LEU A 103 -1.83 13.43 0.99
N SER A 104 -1.64 12.18 1.39
CA SER A 104 -2.64 11.14 1.20
C SER A 104 -3.98 11.56 1.81
N SER A 105 -5.05 11.39 1.04
CA SER A 105 -6.41 11.50 1.58
C SER A 105 -6.81 10.27 2.38
N THR A 106 -5.95 9.27 2.57
CA THR A 106 -6.28 8.06 3.32
C THR A 106 -5.81 8.19 4.77
N CYS A 107 -6.75 8.10 5.71
CA CYS A 107 -6.47 8.17 7.14
C CYS A 107 -5.66 6.95 7.62
N PRO A 108 -4.55 7.14 8.36
CA PRO A 108 -3.68 6.05 8.82
C PRO A 108 -4.29 5.15 9.90
N HIS A 109 -5.48 5.50 10.43
CA HIS A 109 -6.19 4.65 11.38
C HIS A 109 -6.83 3.42 10.72
N LEU A 110 -7.85 3.64 9.87
CA LEU A 110 -8.63 2.59 9.22
C LEU A 110 -8.91 2.87 7.73
N GLY A 111 -8.23 3.84 7.13
CA GLY A 111 -8.31 4.11 5.70
C GLY A 111 -9.49 4.98 5.24
N CYS A 112 -10.21 5.64 6.15
CA CYS A 112 -11.24 6.62 5.76
C CYS A 112 -10.66 7.80 4.96
N GLN A 113 -11.50 8.42 4.13
CA GLN A 113 -11.10 9.60 3.37
C GLN A 113 -11.02 10.85 4.26
N VAL A 114 -9.89 11.53 4.18
CA VAL A 114 -9.55 12.77 4.85
C VAL A 114 -9.73 13.91 3.87
N ARG A 115 -10.44 14.96 4.30
CA ARG A 115 -10.69 16.15 3.49
C ARG A 115 -9.97 17.36 4.05
N TRP A 116 -9.65 18.32 3.19
CA TRP A 116 -9.18 19.63 3.60
C TRP A 116 -10.36 20.48 4.11
N GLU A 117 -10.19 21.19 5.22
CA GLU A 117 -11.12 22.19 5.74
C GLU A 117 -10.47 23.57 5.69
N GLU A 118 -10.69 24.29 4.59
CA GLU A 118 -10.09 25.62 4.34
C GLU A 118 -10.33 26.61 5.49
N GLN A 119 -11.55 26.59 6.05
CA GLN A 119 -11.94 27.51 7.13
C GLN A 119 -11.14 27.33 8.42
N ASN A 120 -10.62 26.12 8.65
CA ASN A 120 -9.90 25.75 9.87
C ASN A 120 -8.42 25.47 9.61
N ASP A 121 -7.95 25.65 8.37
CA ASP A 121 -6.59 25.36 7.91
C ASP A 121 -6.10 23.99 8.41
N ARG A 122 -6.88 22.93 8.15
CA ARG A 122 -6.59 21.59 8.67
C ARG A 122 -7.18 20.48 7.80
N PHE A 123 -6.71 19.27 8.03
CA PHE A 123 -7.32 18.06 7.47
C PHE A 123 -8.22 17.38 8.50
N PHE A 124 -9.40 16.94 8.06
CA PHE A 124 -10.40 16.32 8.93
C PHE A 124 -10.85 14.95 8.40
N CYS A 125 -10.88 13.97 9.30
CA CYS A 125 -11.43 12.63 9.09
C CYS A 125 -12.74 12.46 9.88
N PRO A 126 -13.90 12.32 9.22
CA PRO A 126 -15.19 12.27 9.89
C PRO A 126 -15.47 10.95 10.63
N CYS A 127 -14.73 9.87 10.35
CA CYS A 127 -15.03 8.56 10.91
C CYS A 127 -14.90 8.50 12.44
N HIS A 128 -13.87 9.14 13.00
CA HIS A 128 -13.60 9.14 14.44
C HIS A 128 -12.98 10.48 14.89
N ASN A 129 -13.40 11.57 14.25
CA ASN A 129 -12.91 12.93 14.52
C ASN A 129 -11.38 13.05 14.49
N GLY A 130 -10.74 12.39 13.53
CA GLY A 130 -9.30 12.52 13.32
C GLY A 130 -8.99 13.91 12.77
N VAL A 131 -8.06 14.62 13.40
CA VAL A 131 -7.64 15.96 12.95
C VAL A 131 -6.15 15.94 12.67
N PHE A 132 -5.76 16.51 11.54
CA PHE A 132 -4.36 16.68 11.16
C PHE A 132 -4.09 18.14 10.83
N ASP A 133 -2.91 18.62 11.20
CA ASP A 133 -2.47 19.97 10.85
C ASP A 133 -2.13 20.08 9.34
N PRO A 134 -1.85 21.28 8.80
CA PRO A 134 -1.50 21.46 7.40
C PRO A 134 -0.28 20.66 6.92
N THR A 135 0.59 20.24 7.83
CA THR A 135 1.77 19.43 7.50
C THR A 135 1.44 17.93 7.41
N GLY A 136 0.22 17.54 7.77
CA GLY A 136 -0.27 16.17 7.77
C GLY A 136 -0.03 15.43 9.08
N ARG A 137 0.47 16.09 10.12
CA ARG A 137 0.63 15.48 11.44
C ARG A 137 -0.70 15.39 12.17
N ALA A 138 -1.02 14.22 12.71
CA ALA A 138 -2.23 14.06 13.51
C ALA A 138 -2.10 14.80 14.84
N ILE A 139 -3.14 15.53 15.20
CA ILE A 139 -3.22 16.32 16.45
C ILE A 139 -4.39 15.93 17.33
N ALA A 140 -5.39 15.21 16.80
CA ALA A 140 -6.54 14.72 17.58
C ALA A 140 -7.13 13.42 17.01
N GLY A 141 -7.98 12.79 17.84
CA GLY A 141 -8.59 11.49 17.56
C GLY A 141 -7.59 10.33 17.66
N PRO A 142 -8.01 9.11 17.29
CA PRO A 142 -7.15 7.92 17.36
C PRO A 142 -5.79 8.07 16.64
N PRO A 143 -5.72 8.70 15.44
CA PRO A 143 -4.42 8.97 14.80
C PRO A 143 -3.50 9.87 15.62
N GLY A 144 -4.06 10.89 16.30
CA GLY A 144 -3.30 11.83 17.11
C GLY A 144 -2.70 11.17 18.35
N GLU A 145 -3.48 10.33 19.03
CA GLU A 145 -3.03 9.54 20.19
C GLU A 145 -1.89 8.59 19.83
N ALA A 146 -1.93 8.02 18.62
CA ALA A 146 -0.89 7.14 18.09
C ALA A 146 0.30 7.89 17.46
N GLY A 147 0.28 9.22 17.42
CA GLY A 147 1.34 10.03 16.80
C GLY A 147 1.53 9.76 15.31
N GLN A 148 0.45 9.49 14.58
CA GLN A 148 0.47 9.17 13.16
C GLN A 148 0.52 10.42 12.27
N PHE A 149 0.84 10.20 10.99
CA PHE A 149 0.94 11.24 9.96
C PHE A 149 0.27 10.76 8.67
N LEU A 150 -0.21 11.69 7.86
CA LEU A 150 -0.61 11.41 6.49
C LEU A 150 0.63 11.13 5.63
N GLY A 151 0.52 10.18 4.71
CA GLY A 151 1.60 9.90 3.76
C GLY A 151 1.85 11.10 2.86
N ARG A 152 3.11 11.50 2.69
CA ARG A 152 3.50 12.63 1.83
C ARG A 152 3.92 12.14 0.46
N TYR A 153 3.59 12.93 -0.56
CA TYR A 153 4.03 12.72 -1.94
C TYR A 153 4.96 13.85 -2.37
N ASP A 154 5.94 13.51 -3.20
CA ASP A 154 6.87 14.50 -3.73
C ASP A 154 6.21 15.29 -4.86
N LEU A 155 6.48 16.59 -4.86
CA LEU A 155 5.98 17.54 -5.84
C LEU A 155 7.13 18.18 -6.58
N LYS A 156 6.87 18.57 -7.83
CA LYS A 156 7.82 19.29 -8.66
C LYS A 156 7.07 20.29 -9.53
N VAL A 157 7.61 21.49 -9.65
CA VAL A 157 7.08 22.51 -10.56
C VAL A 157 8.07 22.70 -11.70
N GLU A 158 7.61 22.57 -12.94
CA GLU A 158 8.42 22.82 -14.15
C GLU A 158 7.61 23.64 -15.14
N GLY A 159 8.11 24.82 -15.53
CA GLY A 159 7.43 25.67 -16.51
C GLY A 159 6.03 26.14 -16.08
N GLY A 160 5.80 26.36 -14.78
CA GLY A 160 4.49 26.76 -14.23
C GLY A 160 3.50 25.61 -14.05
N ILE A 161 3.95 24.37 -14.29
CA ILE A 161 3.13 23.16 -14.21
C ILE A 161 3.51 22.35 -12.98
N LEU A 162 2.50 21.99 -12.18
CA LEU A 162 2.65 21.15 -11.00
C LEU A 162 2.59 19.67 -11.38
N HIS A 163 3.63 18.94 -11.00
CA HIS A 163 3.75 17.49 -11.14
C HIS A 163 3.83 16.81 -9.77
N ILE A 164 3.35 15.57 -9.71
CA ILE A 164 3.38 14.72 -8.51
C ILE A 164 4.05 13.39 -8.80
N ALA A 165 4.86 12.90 -7.86
CA ALA A 165 5.46 11.57 -7.91
C ALA A 165 4.48 10.52 -7.35
N VAL A 166 4.01 9.63 -8.22
CA VAL A 166 3.04 8.58 -7.87
C VAL A 166 3.47 7.19 -8.35
N PRO A 167 3.06 6.11 -7.68
CA PRO A 167 3.37 4.76 -8.14
C PRO A 167 2.75 4.47 -9.52
N PRO A 168 3.47 3.77 -10.42
CA PRO A 168 2.95 3.41 -11.72
C PRO A 168 1.74 2.46 -11.61
N PRO A 169 0.77 2.57 -12.54
CA PRO A 169 -0.44 1.75 -12.51
C PRO A 169 -0.09 0.27 -12.57
N ARG A 170 -0.62 -0.50 -11.62
CA ARG A 170 -0.51 -1.96 -11.62
C ARG A 170 -1.72 -2.53 -12.35
N PHE A 171 -1.54 -2.82 -13.64
CA PHE A 171 -2.52 -3.40 -14.58
C PHE A 171 -3.65 -2.48 -15.08
N GLY A 172 -3.81 -2.37 -16.40
CA GLY A 172 -5.09 -2.16 -17.11
C GLY A 172 -5.88 -0.86 -16.95
N ALA A 173 -5.60 -0.02 -15.95
CA ALA A 173 -6.26 1.27 -15.76
C ALA A 173 -5.20 2.35 -15.55
N ALA A 174 -5.11 3.32 -16.45
CA ALA A 174 -4.09 4.35 -16.38
C ALA A 174 -4.59 5.67 -16.95
N GLN A 175 -5.39 6.40 -16.17
CA GLN A 175 -5.49 7.86 -16.26
C GLN A 175 -5.75 8.38 -14.84
N GLY A 176 -4.78 9.09 -14.27
CA GLY A 176 -5.05 9.88 -13.06
C GLY A 176 -5.80 11.16 -13.46
N GLY A 177 -6.44 11.80 -12.49
CA GLY A 177 -7.26 12.97 -12.75
C GLY A 177 -7.61 13.72 -11.47
N VAL A 178 -7.88 15.01 -11.60
CA VAL A 178 -8.40 15.82 -10.49
C VAL A 178 -9.85 15.43 -10.26
N ILE A 179 -10.20 15.16 -8.99
CA ILE A 179 -11.58 14.90 -8.58
C ILE A 179 -12.22 16.26 -8.34
N GLU A 180 -13.13 16.65 -9.22
CA GLU A 180 -13.98 17.81 -9.02
C GLU A 180 -15.04 17.44 -7.97
N ASP A 181 -15.17 18.25 -6.90
CA ASP A 181 -16.17 18.03 -5.85
C ASP A 181 -17.59 18.47 -6.28
N ASP A 182 -17.81 18.74 -7.58
CA ASP A 182 -19.10 19.22 -8.16
C ASP A 182 -20.11 18.12 -8.45
N GLU A 183 -19.73 16.84 -8.33
CA GLU A 183 -20.68 15.74 -8.44
C GLU A 183 -21.39 15.52 -7.09
N PRO A 184 -22.72 15.72 -6.99
CA PRO A 184 -23.44 15.39 -5.76
C PRO A 184 -23.20 13.92 -5.43
N ILE A 185 -22.74 13.65 -4.21
CA ILE A 185 -22.52 12.29 -3.71
C ILE A 185 -23.86 11.54 -3.71
N CYS A 186 -24.17 10.90 -4.83
CA CYS A 186 -25.32 10.01 -4.99
C CYS A 186 -24.94 8.65 -4.39
N GLY A 187 -24.80 8.63 -3.06
CA GLY A 187 -24.64 7.40 -2.28
C GLY A 187 -26.01 6.86 -1.85
N PRO A 188 -26.12 5.56 -1.54
CA PRO A 188 -27.34 5.01 -0.95
C PRO A 188 -27.55 5.65 0.43
N GLY A 189 -28.47 6.61 0.51
CA GLY A 189 -28.78 7.36 1.73
C GLY A 189 -28.77 8.89 1.59
N HIS A 190 -28.26 9.44 0.49
CA HIS A 190 -28.49 10.83 0.11
C HIS A 190 -29.48 10.83 -1.06
N ASP A 191 -30.68 11.37 -0.87
CA ASP A 191 -31.70 11.47 -1.90
C ASP A 191 -31.59 12.83 -2.63
N PRO A 192 -31.01 12.90 -3.83
CA PRO A 192 -30.95 14.12 -4.64
C PRO A 192 -32.30 14.46 -5.30
N CYS A 193 -33.34 13.62 -5.20
CA CYS A 193 -34.63 13.85 -5.87
C CYS A 193 -35.55 14.85 -5.14
N LEU A 194 -35.24 15.25 -3.89
CA LEU A 194 -36.06 16.22 -3.15
C LEU A 194 -35.80 17.68 -3.53
N ALA A 195 -34.71 17.99 -4.25
CA ALA A 195 -34.43 19.34 -4.73
C ALA A 195 -35.11 19.68 -6.08
N GLY A 196 -35.70 18.69 -6.75
CA GLY A 196 -36.18 18.81 -8.14
C GLY A 196 -37.66 19.16 -8.33
N ARG A 197 -38.48 19.28 -7.27
CA ARG A 197 -39.90 19.62 -7.41
C ARG A 197 -40.26 20.87 -6.62
N PHE A 198 -39.96 22.06 -7.14
CA PHE A 198 -40.77 23.28 -6.99
C PHE A 198 -40.20 24.38 -7.91
N ARG A 199 -40.31 24.19 -9.23
CA ARG A 199 -40.45 25.30 -10.18
C ARG A 199 -41.72 25.06 -10.97
N GLY A 200 -42.84 25.43 -10.34
CA GLY A 200 -44.09 25.63 -11.07
C GLY A 200 -43.94 26.89 -11.91
N ASP A 201 -43.83 26.67 -13.22
CA ASP A 201 -44.19 27.63 -14.25
C ASP A 201 -45.65 28.06 -14.03
N ASN A 202 -45.87 29.38 -13.96
CA ASN A 202 -47.17 29.97 -14.21
C ASN A 202 -46.93 31.24 -15.04
N SER A 203 -46.71 31.03 -16.33
CA SER A 203 -46.80 32.05 -17.35
C SER A 203 -47.71 31.59 -18.49
N GLU A 204 -49.02 31.76 -18.29
CA GLU A 204 -49.98 31.88 -19.40
C GLU A 204 -50.86 33.11 -19.18
N VAL A 205 -50.80 34.00 -20.18
CA VAL A 205 -51.82 34.89 -20.79
C VAL A 205 -53.08 35.22 -19.99
#